data_AF-A0A3M9Y1Y5-F1
#
_entry.id   AF-A0A3M9Y1Y5-F1
#
_cell.length_a   1.000
_cell.length_b   1.000
_cell.length_c   1.000
_cell.angle_alpha   90.00
_cell.angle_beta   90.00
_cell.angle_gamma   90.00
#
_symmetry.space_group_name_H-M   'P 1'
#
loop_
_entity.id
_entity.type
_entity.pdbx_description
1 polymer ?
#
loop_
_entity_poly.entity_id
_entity_poly.type
_entity_poly.pdbx_seq_one_letter_code
_entity_poly.pdbx_strand_id
1 'polypeptide(L)'
;DIFTNTRQPWHPPGARGIFGGAVIAQSLSAAQRTVPDPAPGEAPFFIHSCHCYFLLAGSSEIPILFHVERVRDGRSFATRTVQARQRGRCIFTVTASFVREGAGGVKQARHAVPLPAGVRPPADDEPADQEAWIARGPFESRSIEIVGGDDGEEADHGRSGQGKVAQPGDEHRMRCRVWNRARGTISAAGGHAAHLNALAYMSDSYFIGTVSRVHRLWRFPFAPSEVADLDPALRAHVERSNRVDGLGDGPDDWAAHPTLGMLVSLDHSIYFHDPRRVRADEWMFSEMDTPWAGDGRGVVLQRIFAADGTLLATCVQEGLVRLTQKDVDGAAPDGATAKDAGKAKL
;
A
#
# COMPACT_ATOMS: atom_id res chain seq x y z
N ASP A 1 -18.60 3.58 19.94
CA ASP A 1 -17.47 3.10 20.79
C ASP A 1 -16.24 3.97 20.51
N ILE A 2 -15.31 4.13 21.45
CA ILE A 2 -14.08 4.92 21.23
C ILE A 2 -12.86 4.06 21.61
N PHE A 3 -11.88 3.98 20.71
CA PHE A 3 -10.61 3.28 20.92
C PHE A 3 -9.42 4.23 20.71
N THR A 4 -8.23 3.83 21.17
CA THR A 4 -6.97 4.54 20.89
C THR A 4 -5.87 3.54 20.58
N ASN A 5 -4.88 3.96 19.79
CA ASN A 5 -3.66 3.19 19.60
C ASN A 5 -2.83 3.13 20.90
N THR A 6 -2.20 1.99 21.17
CA THR A 6 -1.32 1.79 22.34
C THR A 6 0.16 1.99 22.02
N ARG A 7 0.51 1.99 20.73
CA ARG A 7 1.87 2.17 20.22
C ARG A 7 1.88 3.35 19.25
N GLN A 8 2.99 4.06 19.20
CA GLN A 8 3.21 5.12 18.24
C GLN A 8 3.01 4.57 16.82
N PRO A 9 2.15 5.17 15.98
CA PRO A 9 2.02 4.76 14.59
C PRO A 9 3.32 5.10 13.85
N TRP A 10 3.67 4.27 12.88
CA TRP A 10 4.88 4.49 12.10
C TRP A 10 4.77 5.77 11.26
N HIS A 11 5.83 6.57 11.28
CA HIS A 11 6.01 7.75 10.45
C HIS A 11 7.14 7.48 9.47
N PRO A 12 6.84 7.32 8.17
CA PRO A 12 7.87 7.09 7.18
C PRO A 12 8.84 8.28 7.08
N PRO A 13 10.15 8.05 6.93
CA PRO A 13 11.12 9.12 6.70
C PRO A 13 10.72 9.98 5.49
N GLY A 14 10.72 11.31 5.65
CA GLY A 14 10.35 12.26 4.60
C GLY A 14 8.85 12.37 4.31
N ALA A 15 8.00 11.53 4.90
CA ALA A 15 6.55 11.64 4.71
C ALA A 15 5.95 12.77 5.55
N ARG A 16 4.86 13.36 5.05
CA ARG A 16 4.15 14.46 5.73
C ARG A 16 3.38 14.01 6.97
N GLY A 17 3.04 12.73 7.06
CA GLY A 17 2.26 12.17 8.16
C GLY A 17 2.50 10.69 8.35
N ILE A 18 1.78 10.12 9.32
CA ILE A 18 1.77 8.69 9.61
C ILE A 18 1.40 7.85 8.39
N PHE A 19 1.92 6.62 8.35
CA PHE A 19 1.63 5.69 7.27
C PHE A 19 0.14 5.31 7.19
N GLY A 20 -0.42 5.33 5.98
CA GLY A 20 -1.85 5.14 5.75
C GLY A 20 -2.34 3.76 6.17
N GLY A 21 -1.60 2.71 5.79
CA GLY A 21 -1.89 1.32 6.17
C GLY A 21 -1.99 1.12 7.70
N ALA A 22 -1.25 1.88 8.49
CA ALA A 22 -1.36 1.84 9.95
C ALA A 22 -2.74 2.32 10.44
N VAL A 23 -3.26 3.40 9.86
CA VAL A 23 -4.57 3.97 10.22
C VAL A 23 -5.71 3.09 9.71
N ILE A 24 -5.58 2.52 8.50
CA ILE A 24 -6.54 1.56 7.95
C ILE A 24 -6.65 0.35 8.89
N ALA A 25 -5.52 -0.30 9.21
CA ALA A 25 -5.49 -1.50 10.02
C ALA A 25 -6.00 -1.27 11.46
N GLN A 26 -5.67 -0.13 12.07
CA GLN A 26 -6.16 0.20 13.41
C GLN A 26 -7.66 0.56 13.41
N SER A 27 -8.15 1.25 12.38
CA SER A 27 -9.58 1.53 12.23
C SER A 27 -10.38 0.24 12.03
N LEU A 28 -9.84 -0.70 11.24
CA LEU A 28 -10.42 -2.03 11.05
C LEU A 28 -10.42 -2.84 12.36
N SER A 29 -9.32 -2.81 13.12
CA SER A 29 -9.24 -3.44 14.44
C SER A 29 -10.31 -2.88 15.40
N ALA A 30 -10.49 -1.56 15.42
CA ALA A 30 -11.54 -0.90 16.22
C ALA A 30 -12.95 -1.32 15.76
N ALA A 31 -13.22 -1.35 14.45
CA ALA A 31 -14.50 -1.78 13.90
C ALA A 31 -14.82 -3.25 14.26
N GLN A 32 -13.87 -4.16 14.07
CA GLN A 32 -14.00 -5.59 14.39
C GLN A 32 -14.34 -5.84 15.86
N ARG A 33 -13.82 -5.03 16.78
CA ARG A 33 -14.15 -5.14 18.22
C ARG A 33 -15.58 -4.73 18.58
N THR A 34 -16.34 -4.19 17.62
CA THR A 34 -17.71 -3.71 17.84
C THR A 34 -18.75 -4.49 17.07
N VAL A 35 -18.36 -5.45 16.22
CA VAL A 35 -19.31 -6.37 15.58
C VAL A 35 -19.86 -7.34 16.64
N PRO A 36 -21.11 -7.84 16.49
CA PRO A 36 -21.65 -8.77 17.45
C PRO A 36 -20.80 -10.04 17.57
N ASP A 37 -20.50 -10.44 18.80
CA ASP A 37 -19.95 -11.77 19.05
C ASP A 37 -20.95 -12.83 18.58
N PRO A 38 -20.50 -13.96 18.02
CA PRO A 38 -21.39 -15.03 17.62
C PRO A 38 -22.13 -15.59 18.84
N ALA A 39 -23.46 -15.66 18.77
CA ALA A 39 -24.23 -16.42 19.75
C ALA A 39 -23.87 -17.91 19.68
N PRO A 40 -24.13 -18.73 20.72
CA PRO A 40 -23.85 -20.15 20.69
C PRO A 40 -24.46 -20.83 19.45
N GLY A 41 -23.62 -21.47 18.64
CA GLY A 41 -24.04 -22.12 17.40
C GLY A 41 -24.09 -21.21 16.16
N GLU A 42 -23.82 -19.91 16.30
CA GLU A 42 -23.66 -19.00 15.16
C GLU A 42 -22.20 -18.88 14.73
N ALA A 43 -21.99 -18.63 13.43
CA ALA A 43 -20.67 -18.35 12.89
C ALA A 43 -20.28 -16.87 13.10
N PRO A 44 -18.97 -16.54 13.20
CA PRO A 44 -18.50 -15.18 13.42
C PRO A 44 -18.69 -14.28 12.18
N PHE A 45 -18.56 -12.98 12.40
CA PHE A 45 -18.46 -11.99 11.34
C PHE A 45 -17.00 -11.80 10.89
N PHE A 46 -16.79 -11.71 9.58
CA PHE A 46 -15.51 -11.32 8.97
C PHE A 46 -15.70 -10.06 8.14
N ILE A 47 -14.68 -9.19 8.09
CA ILE A 47 -14.71 -8.10 7.12
C ILE A 47 -14.73 -8.68 5.70
N HIS A 48 -15.56 -8.09 4.83
CA HIS A 48 -15.54 -8.38 3.40
C HIS A 48 -15.28 -7.13 2.55
N SER A 49 -15.50 -5.92 3.07
CA SER A 49 -15.05 -4.71 2.40
C SER A 49 -14.84 -3.52 3.34
N CYS A 50 -14.00 -2.58 2.91
CA CYS A 50 -13.95 -1.24 3.46
C CYS A 50 -13.64 -0.20 2.39
N HIS A 51 -14.10 1.02 2.64
CA HIS A 51 -13.87 2.20 1.79
C HIS A 51 -13.46 3.36 2.70
N CYS A 52 -12.33 3.99 2.42
CA CYS A 52 -11.81 5.03 3.29
C CYS A 52 -11.22 6.22 2.55
N TYR A 53 -11.18 7.36 3.24
CA TYR A 53 -10.58 8.61 2.75
C TYR A 53 -9.55 9.12 3.74
N PHE A 54 -8.41 9.55 3.21
CA PHE A 54 -7.37 10.28 3.93
C PHE A 54 -7.65 11.78 3.84
N LEU A 55 -7.95 12.41 4.97
CA LEU A 55 -8.43 13.80 5.00
C LEU A 55 -7.33 14.78 5.40
N LEU A 56 -6.50 14.40 6.37
CA LEU A 56 -5.42 15.24 6.90
C LEU A 56 -4.21 14.36 7.25
N ALA A 57 -3.02 14.94 7.15
CA ALA A 57 -1.80 14.29 7.63
C ALA A 57 -1.87 14.07 9.15
N GLY A 58 -1.82 12.81 9.57
CA GLY A 58 -1.76 12.44 10.99
C GLY A 58 -0.35 12.62 11.55
N SER A 59 -0.25 12.99 12.83
CA SER A 59 1.01 13.07 13.58
C SER A 59 1.30 11.76 14.30
N SER A 60 2.55 11.29 14.29
CA SER A 60 2.94 10.11 15.06
C SER A 60 3.04 10.37 16.56
N GLU A 61 3.23 11.61 16.97
CA GLU A 61 3.41 12.00 18.37
C GLU A 61 2.10 12.06 19.16
N ILE A 62 0.96 12.06 18.45
CA ILE A 62 -0.36 12.25 19.06
C ILE A 62 -1.14 10.94 18.96
N PRO A 63 -1.73 10.45 20.06
CA PRO A 63 -2.64 9.31 19.99
C PRO A 63 -3.82 9.59 19.05
N ILE A 64 -4.20 8.58 18.28
CA ILE A 64 -5.33 8.59 17.36
C ILE A 64 -6.54 8.05 18.10
N LEU A 65 -7.61 8.84 18.16
CA LEU A 65 -8.89 8.38 18.68
C LEU A 65 -9.74 7.81 17.55
N PHE A 66 -10.15 6.54 17.66
CA PHE A 66 -11.00 5.86 16.68
C PHE A 66 -12.43 5.84 17.19
N HIS A 67 -13.26 6.72 16.63
CA HIS A 67 -14.69 6.80 16.92
C HIS A 67 -15.43 5.83 16.02
N VAL A 68 -15.94 4.75 16.59
CA VAL A 68 -16.71 3.72 15.88
C VAL A 68 -18.20 3.98 16.08
N GLU A 69 -18.92 4.10 14.98
CA GLU A 69 -20.38 4.12 14.94
C GLU A 69 -20.91 2.79 14.39
N ARG A 70 -21.92 2.25 15.08
CA ARG A 70 -22.58 0.98 14.73
C ARG A 70 -23.76 1.29 13.81
N VAL A 71 -23.48 1.43 12.52
CA VAL A 71 -24.50 1.82 11.51
C VAL A 71 -25.62 0.79 11.42
N ARG A 72 -25.29 -0.50 11.39
CA ARG A 72 -26.27 -1.58 11.26
C ARG A 72 -25.73 -2.90 11.81
N ASP A 73 -26.60 -3.64 12.50
CA ASP A 73 -26.42 -5.04 12.86
C ASP A 73 -27.57 -5.87 12.30
N GLY A 74 -27.31 -6.53 11.18
CA GLY A 74 -28.25 -7.45 10.53
C GLY A 74 -27.90 -8.91 10.82
N ARG A 75 -28.79 -9.81 10.39
CA ARG A 75 -28.58 -11.26 10.53
C ARG A 75 -27.30 -11.74 9.82
N SER A 76 -27.07 -11.26 8.60
CA SER A 76 -25.96 -11.70 7.73
C SER A 76 -24.86 -10.67 7.57
N PHE A 77 -25.15 -9.38 7.80
CA PHE A 77 -24.22 -8.28 7.59
C PHE A 77 -24.23 -7.30 8.76
N ALA A 78 -23.06 -6.77 9.09
CA ALA A 78 -22.90 -5.65 10.01
C ALA A 78 -22.10 -4.53 9.34
N THR A 79 -22.42 -3.28 9.64
CA THR A 79 -21.76 -2.11 9.06
C THR A 79 -21.26 -1.19 10.16
N ARG A 80 -20.02 -0.71 10.01
CA ARG A 80 -19.37 0.22 10.92
C ARG A 80 -18.80 1.40 10.16
N THR A 81 -18.96 2.60 10.69
CA THR A 81 -18.20 3.79 10.31
C THR A 81 -17.15 4.05 11.38
N VAL A 82 -15.91 4.33 10.99
CA VAL A 82 -14.84 4.71 11.93
C VAL A 82 -14.23 6.02 11.48
N GLN A 83 -14.20 6.98 12.40
CA GLN A 83 -13.46 8.23 12.23
C GLN A 83 -12.23 8.20 13.12
N ALA A 84 -11.05 8.22 12.51
CA ALA A 84 -9.80 8.44 13.19
C ALA A 84 -9.58 9.94 13.38
N ARG A 85 -9.36 10.37 14.62
CA ARG A 85 -9.29 11.78 15.00
C ARG A 85 -8.02 12.11 15.77
N GLN A 86 -7.49 13.30 15.50
CA GLN A 86 -6.42 13.93 16.28
C GLN A 86 -6.76 15.41 16.47
N ARG A 87 -6.51 15.95 17.66
CA ARG A 87 -6.84 17.35 18.02
C ARG A 87 -8.30 17.71 17.67
N GLY A 88 -9.23 16.78 17.87
CA GLY A 88 -10.65 16.94 17.56
C GLY A 88 -11.02 16.89 16.07
N ARG A 89 -10.04 16.88 15.15
CA ARG A 89 -10.26 16.85 13.70
C ARG A 89 -10.22 15.42 13.16
N CYS A 90 -11.09 15.10 12.20
CA CYS A 90 -11.04 13.84 11.47
C CYS A 90 -9.84 13.85 10.52
N ILE A 91 -8.92 12.91 10.70
CA ILE A 91 -7.75 12.73 9.83
C ILE A 91 -8.00 11.66 8.78
N PHE A 92 -8.89 10.71 9.08
CA PHE A 92 -9.22 9.58 8.23
C PHE A 92 -10.62 9.05 8.59
N THR A 93 -11.37 8.63 7.57
CA THR A 93 -12.70 8.02 7.75
C THR A 93 -12.80 6.74 6.95
N VAL A 94 -13.44 5.71 7.52
CA VAL A 94 -13.70 4.43 6.84
C VAL A 94 -15.12 3.95 7.11
N THR A 95 -15.77 3.41 6.08
CA THR A 95 -16.95 2.56 6.24
C THR A 95 -16.54 1.13 5.96
N ALA A 96 -16.77 0.23 6.90
CA ALA A 96 -16.44 -1.18 6.83
C ALA A 96 -17.70 -2.03 6.90
N SER A 97 -17.75 -3.06 6.05
CA SER A 97 -18.84 -4.03 6.00
C SER A 97 -18.34 -5.43 6.34
N PHE A 98 -19.08 -6.09 7.20
CA PHE A 98 -18.79 -7.40 7.74
C PHE A 98 -19.89 -8.38 7.35
N VAL A 99 -19.50 -9.62 7.03
CA VAL A 99 -20.41 -10.70 6.64
C VAL A 99 -20.24 -11.85 7.60
N ARG A 100 -21.36 -12.45 8.00
CA ARG A 100 -21.34 -13.66 8.80
C ARG A 100 -20.84 -14.83 7.95
N GLU A 101 -19.94 -15.63 8.51
CA GLU A 101 -19.47 -16.84 7.83
C GLU A 101 -20.65 -17.75 7.46
N GLY A 102 -20.63 -18.27 6.24
CA GLY A 102 -21.68 -19.14 5.72
C GLY A 102 -22.98 -18.42 5.31
N ALA A 103 -23.06 -17.08 5.38
CA ALA A 103 -24.27 -16.33 5.03
C ALA A 103 -24.79 -16.58 3.59
N GLY A 104 -23.92 -17.00 2.67
CA GLY A 104 -24.29 -17.32 1.27
C GLY A 104 -24.97 -18.68 1.07
N GLY A 105 -25.11 -19.52 2.11
CA GLY A 105 -25.73 -20.84 2.00
C GLY A 105 -24.91 -21.85 1.19
N VAL A 106 -25.52 -22.98 0.80
CA VAL A 106 -24.81 -24.12 0.17
C VAL A 106 -24.58 -23.94 -1.33
N LYS A 107 -25.51 -23.32 -2.06
CA LYS A 107 -25.43 -23.13 -3.52
C LYS A 107 -24.89 -21.73 -3.82
N GLN A 108 -23.71 -21.65 -4.43
CA GLN A 108 -22.99 -20.40 -4.63
C GLN A 108 -22.34 -20.34 -6.02
N ALA A 109 -22.30 -19.14 -6.62
CA ALA A 109 -21.45 -18.85 -7.77
C ALA A 109 -20.00 -18.63 -7.30
N ARG A 110 -19.02 -19.24 -7.99
CA ARG A 110 -17.61 -19.19 -7.60
C ARG A 110 -16.72 -19.08 -8.84
N HIS A 111 -15.89 -18.04 -8.88
CA HIS A 111 -14.76 -17.91 -9.78
C HIS A 111 -13.79 -16.87 -9.18
N ALA A 112 -12.54 -16.89 -9.62
CA ALA A 112 -11.54 -15.86 -9.33
C ALA A 112 -10.55 -15.84 -10.49
N VAL A 113 -9.88 -14.70 -10.69
CA VAL A 113 -8.70 -14.66 -11.57
C VAL A 113 -7.59 -15.52 -10.94
N PRO A 114 -6.81 -16.27 -11.75
CA PRO A 114 -5.73 -17.08 -11.22
C PRO A 114 -4.54 -16.21 -10.81
N LEU A 115 -3.67 -16.75 -9.95
CA LEU A 115 -2.33 -16.22 -9.74
C LEU A 115 -1.57 -16.19 -11.09
N PRO A 116 -0.83 -15.11 -11.42
CA PRO A 116 -0.04 -15.07 -12.65
C PRO A 116 0.96 -16.24 -12.76
N ALA A 117 1.10 -16.76 -13.97
CA ALA A 117 1.99 -17.88 -14.25
C ALA A 117 3.46 -17.52 -13.97
N GLY A 118 4.25 -18.50 -13.55
CA GLY A 118 5.70 -18.36 -13.32
C GLY A 118 6.09 -17.68 -12.00
N VAL A 119 5.13 -17.14 -11.23
CA VAL A 119 5.40 -16.53 -9.94
C VAL A 119 5.51 -17.60 -8.85
N ARG A 120 6.56 -17.55 -8.03
CA ARG A 120 6.77 -18.43 -6.87
C ARG A 120 7.12 -17.62 -5.63
N PRO A 121 6.72 -18.06 -4.42
CA PRO A 121 7.11 -17.40 -3.19
C PRO A 121 8.65 -17.47 -3.03
N PRO A 122 9.28 -16.41 -2.49
CA PRO A 122 10.70 -16.41 -2.17
C PRO A 122 11.04 -17.49 -1.14
N ALA A 123 12.27 -18.03 -1.21
CA ALA A 123 12.76 -18.91 -0.16
C ALA A 123 13.03 -18.14 1.15
N ASP A 124 12.92 -18.81 2.29
CA ASP A 124 13.07 -18.19 3.61
C ASP A 124 14.50 -17.70 3.91
N ASP A 125 15.49 -18.30 3.26
CA ASP A 125 16.92 -18.02 3.43
C ASP A 125 17.46 -16.98 2.44
N GLU A 126 16.66 -16.54 1.47
CA GLU A 126 17.05 -15.49 0.55
C GLU A 126 17.24 -14.15 1.30
N PRO A 127 18.38 -13.45 1.17
CA PRO A 127 18.63 -12.21 1.88
C PRO A 127 17.64 -11.11 1.48
N ALA A 128 17.03 -10.43 2.46
CA ALA A 128 16.07 -9.35 2.22
C ALA A 128 16.67 -8.24 1.35
N ASP A 129 15.99 -7.94 0.23
CA ASP A 129 16.30 -6.86 -0.72
C ASP A 129 15.76 -5.50 -0.24
N GLN A 130 15.42 -5.38 1.05
CA GLN A 130 14.69 -4.24 1.60
C GLN A 130 15.56 -3.06 2.01
N GLU A 131 14.93 -1.90 2.01
CA GLU A 131 15.42 -0.67 2.63
C GLU A 131 15.76 -0.90 4.11
N ALA A 132 16.86 -0.32 4.60
CA ALA A 132 17.34 -0.53 5.97
C ALA A 132 16.32 -0.16 7.06
N TRP A 133 15.39 0.75 6.76
CA TRP A 133 14.30 1.15 7.66
C TRP A 133 13.04 0.27 7.54
N ILE A 134 12.85 -0.46 6.44
CA ILE A 134 11.87 -1.56 6.32
C ILE A 134 12.43 -2.84 6.95
N ALA A 135 13.74 -3.06 6.89
CA ALA A 135 14.41 -4.26 7.40
C ALA A 135 14.16 -4.53 8.89
N ARG A 136 13.80 -3.51 9.67
CA ARG A 136 13.45 -3.64 11.11
C ARG A 136 11.94 -3.58 11.39
N GLY A 137 11.12 -3.39 10.36
CA GLY A 137 9.67 -3.34 10.48
C GLY A 137 9.05 -4.72 10.70
N PRO A 138 7.77 -4.79 11.12
CA PRO A 138 7.06 -6.04 11.35
C PRO A 138 6.69 -6.79 10.06
N PHE A 139 6.95 -6.19 8.89
CA PHE A 139 6.65 -6.77 7.59
C PHE A 139 7.93 -6.88 6.77
N GLU A 140 7.89 -7.81 5.82
CA GLU A 140 8.93 -7.99 4.84
C GLU A 140 8.34 -8.11 3.45
N SER A 141 8.98 -7.44 2.50
CA SER A 141 8.59 -7.29 1.10
C SER A 141 9.74 -7.74 0.19
N ARG A 142 9.46 -8.53 -0.85
CA ARG A 142 10.41 -8.87 -1.92
C ARG A 142 9.91 -8.34 -3.23
N SER A 143 10.63 -7.39 -3.80
CA SER A 143 10.28 -6.87 -5.12
C SER A 143 10.68 -7.93 -6.15
N ILE A 144 9.80 -8.17 -7.13
CA ILE A 144 10.15 -9.08 -8.23
C ILE A 144 10.71 -8.22 -9.36
N GLU A 145 9.86 -7.69 -10.23
CA GLU A 145 10.23 -6.82 -11.34
C GLU A 145 9.01 -5.96 -11.71
N ILE A 146 9.25 -4.87 -12.44
CA ILE A 146 8.19 -4.18 -13.18
C ILE A 146 8.10 -4.85 -14.56
N VAL A 147 7.00 -5.53 -14.84
CA VAL A 147 6.80 -6.26 -16.10
C VAL A 147 5.81 -5.53 -17.00
N GLY A 148 6.08 -5.51 -18.30
CA GLY A 148 5.14 -5.02 -19.30
C GLY A 148 4.51 -6.17 -20.08
N GLY A 149 3.21 -6.07 -20.40
CA GLY A 149 2.50 -7.01 -21.25
C GLY A 149 1.09 -7.32 -20.75
N ASP A 150 0.27 -7.90 -21.63
CA ASP A 150 -1.07 -8.39 -21.25
C ASP A 150 -0.97 -9.79 -20.64
N ASP A 151 -1.94 -10.15 -19.80
CA ASP A 151 -2.05 -11.48 -19.20
C ASP A 151 -2.10 -12.55 -20.31
N GLY A 152 -0.98 -13.27 -20.51
CA GLY A 152 -0.89 -14.39 -21.47
C GLY A 152 0.10 -14.23 -22.61
N GLU A 153 0.70 -13.05 -22.81
CA GLU A 153 1.94 -12.97 -23.59
C GLU A 153 3.08 -13.42 -22.68
N GLU A 154 3.85 -14.45 -23.10
CA GLU A 154 5.11 -14.74 -22.44
C GLU A 154 5.88 -13.42 -22.35
N ALA A 155 6.23 -13.01 -21.14
CA ALA A 155 7.23 -11.97 -20.96
C ALA A 155 8.43 -12.44 -21.80
N ASP A 156 8.68 -11.78 -22.92
CA ASP A 156 9.89 -12.02 -23.70
C ASP A 156 11.03 -11.63 -22.78
N HIS A 157 11.60 -12.63 -22.10
CA HIS A 157 12.76 -12.51 -21.25
C HIS A 157 13.94 -12.29 -22.20
N GLY A 158 14.01 -11.09 -22.77
CA GLY A 158 15.14 -10.64 -23.55
C GLY A 158 16.42 -10.96 -22.78
N ARG A 159 17.48 -11.34 -23.51
CA ARG A 159 18.76 -11.88 -23.01
C ARG A 159 19.50 -11.06 -21.92
N SER A 160 18.95 -9.95 -21.45
CA SER A 160 19.54 -9.05 -20.45
C SER A 160 18.97 -9.16 -19.04
N GLY A 161 17.90 -9.91 -18.78
CA GLY A 161 17.27 -9.94 -17.45
C GLY A 161 16.74 -8.57 -16.98
N GLN A 162 16.53 -7.65 -17.92
CA GLN A 162 15.85 -6.38 -17.72
C GLN A 162 14.46 -6.54 -18.35
N GLY A 163 13.39 -6.40 -17.56
CA GLY A 163 12.02 -6.40 -18.06
C GLY A 163 11.86 -5.42 -19.23
N LYS A 164 10.91 -5.70 -20.14
CA LYS A 164 10.64 -4.83 -21.29
C LYS A 164 10.50 -3.37 -20.83
N VAL A 165 11.38 -2.51 -21.34
CA VAL A 165 11.29 -1.07 -21.14
C VAL A 165 9.95 -0.61 -21.70
N ALA A 166 8.99 -0.27 -20.82
CA ALA A 166 7.74 0.41 -21.19
C ALA A 166 8.04 1.54 -22.20
N GLN A 167 7.39 1.50 -23.36
CA GLN A 167 7.44 2.62 -24.29
C GLN A 167 6.42 3.69 -23.85
N PRO A 168 6.63 4.97 -24.21
CA PRO A 168 5.63 5.99 -23.96
C PRO A 168 4.25 5.57 -24.51
N GLY A 169 3.22 5.58 -23.66
CA GLY A 169 1.87 5.12 -23.98
C GLY A 169 1.51 3.71 -23.48
N ASP A 170 2.49 2.89 -23.13
CA ASP A 170 2.27 1.52 -22.60
C ASP A 170 2.20 1.45 -21.07
N GLU A 171 2.17 2.59 -20.37
CA GLU A 171 2.20 2.66 -18.90
C GLU A 171 1.10 1.81 -18.26
N HIS A 172 -0.11 1.86 -18.82
CA HIS A 172 -1.27 1.10 -18.38
C HIS A 172 -1.12 -0.44 -18.50
N ARG A 173 -0.13 -0.92 -19.26
CA ARG A 173 0.20 -2.35 -19.43
C ARG A 173 1.30 -2.81 -18.47
N MET A 174 1.88 -1.89 -17.71
CA MET A 174 2.91 -2.22 -16.73
C MET A 174 2.29 -2.75 -15.44
N ARG A 175 2.98 -3.68 -14.81
CA ARG A 175 2.60 -4.29 -13.53
C ARG A 175 3.76 -4.19 -12.55
N CYS A 176 3.49 -3.67 -11.36
CA CYS A 176 4.40 -3.75 -10.22
C CYS A 176 4.05 -4.98 -9.38
N ARG A 177 5.05 -5.81 -9.04
CA ARG A 177 4.86 -7.08 -8.34
C ARG A 177 5.71 -7.18 -7.09
N VAL A 178 5.10 -7.62 -6.00
CA VAL A 178 5.78 -7.75 -4.70
C VAL A 178 5.22 -8.95 -3.92
N TRP A 179 6.11 -9.69 -3.27
CA TRP A 179 5.73 -10.65 -2.22
C TRP A 179 5.82 -9.98 -0.87
N ASN A 180 4.80 -10.13 -0.02
CA ASN A 180 4.76 -9.53 1.31
C ASN A 180 4.35 -10.57 2.36
N ARG A 181 4.91 -10.45 3.57
CA ARG A 181 4.41 -11.13 4.77
C ARG A 181 4.79 -10.38 6.04
N ALA A 182 4.11 -10.70 7.14
CA ALA A 182 4.53 -10.36 8.48
C ALA A 182 5.76 -11.21 8.86
N ARG A 183 6.71 -10.58 9.56
CA ARG A 183 7.89 -11.27 10.10
C ARG A 183 7.48 -12.11 11.30
N GLY A 184 7.93 -13.36 11.32
CA GLY A 184 7.58 -14.31 12.37
C GLY A 184 6.10 -14.67 12.36
N THR A 185 5.62 -15.25 13.45
CA THR A 185 4.24 -15.76 13.54
C THR A 185 3.32 -14.77 14.23
N ILE A 186 2.14 -14.54 13.66
CA ILE A 186 1.10 -13.75 14.32
C ILE A 186 0.57 -14.54 15.53
N SER A 187 0.54 -13.89 16.69
CA SER A 187 0.24 -14.58 17.96
C SER A 187 -1.18 -15.11 18.02
N ALA A 188 -1.37 -16.24 18.72
CA ALA A 188 -2.69 -16.82 18.94
C ALA A 188 -3.68 -15.84 19.61
N ALA A 189 -3.18 -14.95 20.48
CA ALA A 189 -3.98 -13.92 21.14
C ALA A 189 -4.51 -12.85 20.16
N GLY A 190 -3.79 -12.57 19.07
CA GLY A 190 -4.27 -11.69 17.99
C GLY A 190 -5.36 -12.35 17.14
N GLY A 191 -5.36 -13.69 17.09
CA GLY A 191 -6.32 -14.49 16.34
C GLY A 191 -6.35 -14.14 14.86
N HIS A 192 -7.43 -14.57 14.19
CA HIS A 192 -7.58 -14.36 12.75
C HIS A 192 -7.72 -12.88 12.35
N ALA A 193 -8.32 -12.06 13.21
CA ALA A 193 -8.49 -10.63 12.98
C ALA A 193 -7.13 -9.90 12.81
N ALA A 194 -6.07 -10.37 13.48
CA ALA A 194 -4.74 -9.81 13.30
C ALA A 194 -4.18 -10.04 11.88
N HIS A 195 -4.48 -11.17 11.24
CA HIS A 195 -4.09 -11.41 9.85
C HIS A 195 -4.83 -10.48 8.89
N LEU A 196 -6.14 -10.26 9.11
CA LEU A 196 -6.93 -9.32 8.30
C LEU A 196 -6.44 -7.89 8.44
N ASN A 197 -6.09 -7.47 9.67
CA ASN A 197 -5.48 -6.16 9.93
C ASN A 197 -4.10 -6.03 9.27
N ALA A 198 -3.30 -7.09 9.30
CA ALA A 198 -1.97 -7.11 8.66
C ALA A 198 -2.07 -7.04 7.13
N LEU A 199 -3.02 -7.77 6.50
CA LEU A 199 -3.30 -7.61 5.07
C LEU A 199 -3.73 -6.17 4.75
N ALA A 200 -4.64 -5.61 5.55
CA ALA A 200 -5.08 -4.22 5.36
C ALA A 200 -3.93 -3.22 5.49
N TYR A 201 -3.01 -3.43 6.43
CA TYR A 201 -1.78 -2.64 6.56
C TYR A 201 -0.92 -2.74 5.29
N MET A 202 -0.63 -3.96 4.86
CA MET A 202 0.28 -4.22 3.72
C MET A 202 -0.33 -3.78 2.38
N SER A 203 -1.66 -3.71 2.27
CA SER A 203 -2.33 -3.26 1.04
C SER A 203 -2.03 -1.81 0.65
N ASP A 204 -1.57 -0.98 1.59
CA ASP A 204 -1.16 0.41 1.33
C ASP A 204 0.36 0.55 1.16
N SER A 205 1.12 -0.55 1.24
CA SER A 205 2.56 -0.58 0.98
C SER A 205 2.82 -0.68 -0.53
N TYR A 206 3.74 0.14 -1.05
CA TYR A 206 4.11 0.19 -2.48
C TYR A 206 2.96 0.57 -3.45
N PHE A 207 1.76 0.88 -2.94
CA PHE A 207 0.55 0.90 -3.76
C PHE A 207 0.45 2.13 -4.68
N ILE A 208 0.13 3.33 -4.15
CA ILE A 208 0.09 4.56 -4.97
C ILE A 208 1.42 4.86 -5.67
N GLY A 209 2.54 4.39 -5.10
CA GLY A 209 3.86 4.47 -5.72
C GLY A 209 4.02 3.68 -7.02
N THR A 210 3.04 2.85 -7.39
CA THR A 210 2.98 2.19 -8.70
C THR A 210 2.96 3.23 -9.82
N VAL A 211 2.20 4.33 -9.67
CA VAL A 211 2.15 5.40 -10.68
C VAL A 211 3.55 5.98 -10.93
N SER A 212 4.27 6.34 -9.86
CA SER A 212 5.63 6.88 -10.01
C SER A 212 6.61 5.92 -10.68
N ARG A 213 6.47 4.61 -10.44
CA ARG A 213 7.37 3.59 -10.99
C ARG A 213 7.10 3.33 -12.47
N VAL A 214 5.83 3.15 -12.81
CA VAL A 214 5.40 2.94 -14.19
C VAL A 214 5.77 4.13 -15.07
N HIS A 215 5.64 5.36 -14.55
CA HIS A 215 6.05 6.59 -15.25
C HIS A 215 7.54 6.95 -15.09
N ARG A 216 8.34 6.11 -14.41
CA ARG A 216 9.78 6.31 -14.15
C ARG A 216 10.11 7.69 -13.61
N LEU A 217 9.38 8.12 -12.59
CA LEU A 217 9.59 9.43 -11.97
C LEU A 217 10.75 9.37 -10.99
N TRP A 218 11.57 10.43 -10.97
CA TRP A 218 12.55 10.60 -9.90
C TRP A 218 11.82 10.88 -8.58
N ARG A 219 11.97 9.96 -7.60
CA ARG A 219 11.14 9.90 -6.39
C ARG A 219 11.88 10.21 -5.07
N PHE A 220 13.15 10.59 -5.15
CA PHE A 220 13.98 10.85 -3.99
C PHE A 220 14.00 12.35 -3.63
N PRO A 221 14.17 12.71 -2.34
CA PRO A 221 14.08 14.09 -1.87
C PRO A 221 15.35 14.93 -2.14
N PHE A 222 16.24 14.46 -3.02
CA PHE A 222 17.49 15.10 -3.41
C PHE A 222 17.67 14.96 -4.93
N ALA A 223 18.53 15.77 -5.54
CA ALA A 223 18.80 15.72 -6.97
C ALA A 223 19.60 14.46 -7.37
N PRO A 224 19.43 13.94 -8.60
CA PRO A 224 20.23 12.81 -9.11
C PRO A 224 21.75 13.00 -8.98
N SER A 225 22.25 14.22 -9.15
CA SER A 225 23.67 14.54 -9.02
C SER A 225 24.21 14.35 -7.60
N GLU A 226 23.36 14.45 -6.57
CA GLU A 226 23.76 14.33 -5.17
C GLU A 226 23.97 12.88 -4.73
N VAL A 227 23.56 11.90 -5.55
CA VAL A 227 23.68 10.46 -5.22
C VAL A 227 25.13 10.04 -4.97
N ALA A 228 26.08 10.65 -5.70
CA ALA A 228 27.50 10.39 -5.56
C ALA A 228 28.09 10.85 -4.22
N ASP A 229 27.36 11.65 -3.45
CA ASP A 229 27.78 12.18 -2.15
C ASP A 229 27.01 11.53 -0.97
N LEU A 230 26.02 10.70 -1.25
CA LEU A 230 25.26 9.98 -0.21
C LEU A 230 26.14 8.96 0.51
N ASP A 231 25.74 8.65 1.76
CA ASP A 231 26.27 7.51 2.51
C ASP A 231 26.26 6.23 1.64
N PRO A 232 27.31 5.38 1.69
CA PRO A 232 27.41 4.21 0.82
C PRO A 232 26.22 3.26 0.87
N ALA A 233 25.59 3.07 2.03
CA ALA A 233 24.42 2.19 2.15
C ALA A 233 23.19 2.81 1.47
N LEU A 234 22.99 4.12 1.64
CA LEU A 234 21.89 4.84 0.99
C LEU A 234 22.09 4.95 -0.53
N ARG A 235 23.32 5.20 -0.99
CA ARG A 235 23.67 5.21 -2.40
C ARG A 235 23.37 3.87 -3.07
N ALA A 236 23.89 2.78 -2.51
CA ALA A 236 23.67 1.44 -3.04
C ALA A 236 22.18 1.05 -3.06
N HIS A 237 21.38 1.61 -2.14
CA HIS A 237 19.93 1.45 -2.16
C HIS A 237 19.28 2.24 -3.31
N VAL A 238 19.62 3.52 -3.49
CA VAL A 238 19.09 4.37 -4.55
C VAL A 238 19.41 3.80 -5.94
N GLU A 239 20.67 3.44 -6.18
CA GLU A 239 21.11 2.83 -7.43
C GLU A 239 20.35 1.54 -7.74
N ARG A 240 20.20 0.65 -6.74
CA ARG A 240 19.43 -0.59 -6.90
C ARG A 240 17.96 -0.30 -7.20
N SER A 241 17.35 0.63 -6.47
CA SER A 241 15.95 0.99 -6.70
C SER A 241 15.75 1.55 -8.10
N ASN A 242 16.62 2.45 -8.56
CA ASN A 242 16.51 3.03 -9.90
C ASN A 242 16.66 1.96 -10.98
N ARG A 243 17.55 0.98 -10.78
CA ARG A 243 17.68 -0.15 -11.70
C ARG A 243 16.40 -1.00 -11.76
N VAL A 244 15.80 -1.31 -10.62
CA VAL A 244 14.53 -2.06 -10.54
C VAL A 244 13.37 -1.28 -11.14
N ASP A 245 13.33 0.03 -10.87
CA ASP A 245 12.29 0.94 -11.38
C ASP A 245 12.51 1.31 -12.87
N GLY A 246 13.63 0.87 -13.49
CA GLY A 246 13.93 1.07 -14.89
C GLY A 246 14.37 2.49 -15.26
N LEU A 247 14.94 3.25 -14.32
CA LEU A 247 15.44 4.62 -14.50
C LEU A 247 16.86 4.69 -15.11
N GLY A 248 17.52 3.55 -15.35
CA GLY A 248 18.91 3.50 -15.84
C GLY A 248 19.93 3.43 -14.70
N ASP A 249 21.22 3.51 -15.06
CA ASP A 249 22.33 3.12 -14.18
C ASP A 249 23.13 4.30 -13.62
N GLY A 250 22.84 5.54 -14.02
CA GLY A 250 23.59 6.70 -13.55
C GLY A 250 22.86 8.04 -13.52
N PRO A 251 23.50 9.07 -12.93
CA PRO A 251 22.89 10.40 -12.71
C PRO A 251 22.34 11.07 -13.96
N ASP A 252 22.99 10.88 -15.12
CA ASP A 252 22.55 11.48 -16.39
C ASP A 252 21.23 10.87 -16.88
N ASP A 253 21.08 9.54 -16.77
CA ASP A 253 19.82 8.85 -17.08
C ASP A 253 18.71 9.36 -16.14
N TRP A 254 19.00 9.38 -14.84
CA TRP A 254 18.06 9.78 -13.80
C TRP A 254 17.61 11.25 -13.95
N ALA A 255 18.51 12.14 -14.37
CA ALA A 255 18.22 13.55 -14.59
C ALA A 255 17.32 13.81 -15.81
N ALA A 256 17.23 12.86 -16.75
CA ALA A 256 16.31 12.94 -17.89
C ALA A 256 14.84 12.70 -17.49
N HIS A 257 14.60 12.13 -16.31
CA HIS A 257 13.26 11.79 -15.83
C HIS A 257 12.59 12.95 -15.08
N PRO A 258 11.27 13.16 -15.24
CA PRO A 258 10.53 14.13 -14.44
C PRO A 258 10.59 13.80 -12.95
N THR A 259 10.67 14.83 -12.11
CA THR A 259 10.72 14.67 -10.65
C THR A 259 9.32 14.66 -10.05
N LEU A 260 9.05 13.69 -9.18
CA LEU A 260 7.85 13.63 -8.35
C LEU A 260 7.94 14.70 -7.26
N GLY A 261 7.03 15.67 -7.29
CA GLY A 261 6.94 16.72 -6.28
C GLY A 261 6.02 16.36 -5.11
N MET A 262 4.90 15.66 -5.39
CA MET A 262 3.95 15.25 -4.36
C MET A 262 3.34 13.89 -4.69
N LEU A 263 3.33 13.01 -3.69
CA LEU A 263 2.66 11.71 -3.71
C LEU A 263 1.87 11.52 -2.40
N VAL A 264 0.55 11.51 -2.49
CA VAL A 264 -0.32 11.40 -1.30
C VAL A 264 -1.56 10.58 -1.63
N SER A 265 -1.88 9.58 -0.81
CA SER A 265 -3.12 8.81 -0.92
C SER A 265 -4.35 9.68 -0.63
N LEU A 266 -5.39 9.60 -1.45
CA LEU A 266 -6.68 10.28 -1.25
C LEU A 266 -7.71 9.35 -0.64
N ASP A 267 -7.81 8.15 -1.20
CA ASP A 267 -8.72 7.10 -0.73
C ASP A 267 -8.01 5.73 -0.71
N HIS A 268 -8.70 4.72 -0.18
CA HIS A 268 -8.32 3.33 -0.31
C HIS A 268 -9.55 2.45 -0.09
N SER A 269 -9.76 1.47 -0.96
CA SER A 269 -10.83 0.49 -0.83
C SER A 269 -10.25 -0.90 -0.87
N ILE A 270 -10.74 -1.79 0.00
CA ILE A 270 -10.33 -3.19 0.05
C ILE A 270 -11.59 -4.05 -0.02
N TYR A 271 -11.57 -5.07 -0.87
CA TYR A 271 -12.54 -6.15 -0.92
C TYR A 271 -11.84 -7.45 -0.54
N PHE A 272 -12.29 -8.09 0.54
CA PHE A 272 -11.75 -9.36 1.04
C PHE A 272 -12.61 -10.50 0.50
N HIS A 273 -12.04 -11.38 -0.31
CA HIS A 273 -12.79 -12.41 -1.05
C HIS A 273 -12.93 -13.71 -0.26
N ASP A 274 -11.83 -14.19 0.35
CA ASP A 274 -11.85 -15.29 1.31
C ASP A 274 -11.09 -14.88 2.59
N PRO A 275 -11.72 -14.08 3.46
CA PRO A 275 -11.05 -13.54 4.64
C PRO A 275 -10.46 -14.64 5.51
N ARG A 276 -11.05 -15.84 5.57
CA ARG A 276 -10.58 -16.96 6.42
C ARG A 276 -9.27 -17.57 5.94
N ARG A 277 -8.97 -17.45 4.64
CA ARG A 277 -7.70 -17.93 4.07
C ARG A 277 -6.56 -16.94 4.21
N VAL A 278 -6.82 -15.73 4.73
CA VAL A 278 -5.77 -14.74 4.94
C VAL A 278 -4.83 -15.19 6.06
N ARG A 279 -3.60 -15.52 5.68
CA ARG A 279 -2.48 -15.82 6.58
C ARG A 279 -1.36 -14.83 6.32
N ALA A 280 -1.45 -13.67 6.96
CA ALA A 280 -0.49 -12.58 6.73
C ALA A 280 0.95 -12.87 7.19
N ASP A 281 1.21 -13.92 7.98
CA ASP A 281 2.57 -14.41 8.31
C ASP A 281 3.10 -15.45 7.29
N GLU A 282 2.30 -15.77 6.28
CA GLU A 282 2.72 -16.51 5.10
C GLU A 282 2.90 -15.55 3.92
N TRP A 283 3.66 -15.98 2.91
CA TRP A 283 3.88 -15.18 1.71
C TRP A 283 2.57 -14.91 0.97
N MET A 284 2.29 -13.63 0.73
CA MET A 284 1.20 -13.16 -0.12
C MET A 284 1.77 -12.36 -1.29
N PHE A 285 1.32 -12.70 -2.50
CA PHE A 285 1.73 -12.02 -3.72
C PHE A 285 0.79 -10.87 -4.03
N SER A 286 1.33 -9.70 -4.33
CA SER A 286 0.57 -8.54 -4.77
C SER A 286 1.01 -8.14 -6.17
N GLU A 287 0.03 -8.00 -7.06
CA GLU A 287 0.20 -7.40 -8.37
C GLU A 287 -0.58 -6.09 -8.43
N MET A 288 0.06 -5.03 -8.92
CA MET A 288 -0.50 -3.69 -9.01
C MET A 288 -0.40 -3.16 -10.43
N ASP A 289 -1.46 -2.51 -10.88
CA ASP A 289 -1.52 -1.80 -12.17
C ASP A 289 -2.13 -0.41 -12.01
N THR A 290 -1.82 0.48 -12.95
CA THR A 290 -2.40 1.82 -12.99
C THR A 290 -3.17 2.03 -14.29
N PRO A 291 -4.51 1.93 -14.27
CA PRO A 291 -5.30 2.07 -15.49
C PRO A 291 -5.41 3.53 -15.97
N TRP A 292 -5.11 4.51 -15.10
CA TRP A 292 -5.25 5.92 -15.42
C TRP A 292 -4.39 6.81 -14.50
N ALA A 293 -3.74 7.81 -15.09
CA ALA A 293 -3.14 8.94 -14.40
C ALA A 293 -3.32 10.22 -15.23
N GLY A 294 -3.60 11.33 -14.55
CA GLY A 294 -3.88 12.62 -15.18
C GLY A 294 -4.34 13.66 -14.16
N ASP A 295 -4.30 14.94 -14.54
CA ASP A 295 -4.79 16.05 -13.70
C ASP A 295 -4.23 16.04 -12.26
N GLY A 296 -2.93 15.67 -12.14
CA GLY A 296 -2.24 15.58 -10.86
C GLY A 296 -2.71 14.44 -9.96
N ARG A 297 -3.36 13.41 -10.51
CA ARG A 297 -3.85 12.21 -9.82
C ARG A 297 -3.48 10.92 -10.56
N GLY A 298 -3.60 9.80 -9.88
CA GLY A 298 -3.52 8.48 -10.49
C GLY A 298 -4.32 7.44 -9.70
N VAL A 299 -4.86 6.46 -10.42
CA VAL A 299 -5.59 5.32 -9.86
C VAL A 299 -4.70 4.09 -9.95
N VAL A 300 -4.70 3.28 -8.89
CA VAL A 300 -4.00 2.00 -8.84
C VAL A 300 -4.97 0.91 -8.41
N LEU A 301 -4.90 -0.23 -9.09
CA LEU A 301 -5.61 -1.46 -8.76
C LEU A 301 -4.61 -2.48 -8.22
N GLN A 302 -4.99 -3.24 -7.20
CA GLN A 302 -4.15 -4.31 -6.64
C GLN A 302 -4.95 -5.60 -6.51
N ARG A 303 -4.30 -6.72 -6.80
CA ARG A 303 -4.80 -8.06 -6.49
C ARG A 303 -3.80 -8.75 -5.58
N ILE A 304 -4.28 -9.25 -4.44
CA ILE A 304 -3.47 -9.94 -3.43
C ILE A 304 -3.85 -11.42 -3.42
N PHE A 305 -2.86 -12.29 -3.57
CA PHE A 305 -3.00 -13.73 -3.64
C PHE A 305 -2.23 -14.41 -2.51
N ALA A 306 -2.73 -15.55 -2.04
CA ALA A 306 -1.96 -16.48 -1.23
C ALA A 306 -0.96 -17.24 -2.12
N ALA A 307 0.06 -17.85 -1.50
CA ALA A 307 1.05 -18.68 -2.21
C ALA A 307 0.43 -19.89 -2.95
N ASP A 308 -0.73 -20.37 -2.51
CA ASP A 308 -1.48 -21.45 -3.18
C ASP A 308 -2.33 -20.99 -4.37
N GLY A 309 -2.29 -19.69 -4.68
CA GLY A 309 -3.02 -19.06 -5.77
C GLY A 309 -4.43 -18.57 -5.43
N THR A 310 -4.89 -18.70 -4.18
CA THR A 310 -6.16 -18.12 -3.74
C THR A 310 -6.12 -16.60 -3.86
N LEU A 311 -7.05 -15.97 -4.59
CA LEU A 311 -7.24 -14.52 -4.57
C LEU A 311 -7.83 -14.10 -3.20
N LEU A 312 -7.02 -13.44 -2.38
CA LEU A 312 -7.38 -13.03 -1.02
C LEU A 312 -8.12 -11.70 -1.01
N ALA A 313 -7.64 -10.72 -1.76
CA ALA A 313 -8.21 -9.38 -1.78
C ALA A 313 -8.01 -8.63 -3.11
N THR A 314 -8.87 -7.65 -3.35
CA THR A 314 -8.70 -6.64 -4.40
C THR A 314 -8.75 -5.26 -3.77
N CYS A 315 -7.81 -4.40 -4.13
CA CYS A 315 -7.74 -3.02 -3.63
C CYS A 315 -7.84 -2.01 -4.77
N VAL A 316 -8.35 -0.83 -4.45
CA VAL A 316 -8.40 0.34 -5.32
C VAL A 316 -7.96 1.55 -4.52
N GLN A 317 -7.07 2.37 -5.09
CA GLN A 317 -6.61 3.61 -4.47
C GLN A 317 -6.42 4.68 -5.54
N GLU A 318 -6.97 5.87 -5.29
CA GLU A 318 -6.58 7.11 -5.95
C GLU A 318 -5.64 7.91 -5.05
N GLY A 319 -4.67 8.58 -5.67
CA GLY A 319 -3.79 9.50 -4.96
C GLY A 319 -3.42 10.71 -5.81
N LEU A 320 -2.98 11.76 -5.13
CA LEU A 320 -2.31 12.89 -5.75
C LEU A 320 -0.94 12.43 -6.24
N VAL A 321 -0.67 12.66 -7.52
CA VAL A 321 0.61 12.40 -8.17
C VAL A 321 0.97 13.65 -8.95
N ARG A 322 1.79 14.52 -8.36
CA ARG A 322 2.16 15.81 -8.96
C ARG A 322 3.66 15.88 -9.19
N LEU A 323 4.04 16.31 -10.38
CA LEU A 323 5.43 16.54 -10.75
C LEU A 323 5.89 17.91 -10.25
N THR A 324 7.17 18.04 -9.94
CA THR A 324 7.80 19.33 -9.71
C THR A 324 7.68 20.17 -10.99
N GLN A 325 7.08 21.34 -10.88
CA GLN A 325 7.02 22.29 -11.98
C GLN A 325 8.36 23.04 -12.01
N LYS A 326 9.02 23.08 -13.16
CA LYS A 326 10.06 24.08 -13.40
C LYS A 326 9.34 25.42 -13.56
N ASP A 327 9.84 26.49 -12.95
CA ASP A 327 9.25 27.82 -13.11
C ASP A 327 9.10 28.12 -14.60
N VAL A 328 7.86 28.07 -15.10
CA VAL A 328 7.54 28.52 -16.44
C VAL A 328 7.41 30.04 -16.32
N ASP A 329 8.52 30.74 -16.56
CA ASP A 329 8.63 32.19 -16.69
C ASP A 329 7.81 33.02 -15.66
N GLY A 330 8.40 33.25 -14.48
CA GLY A 330 8.13 34.46 -13.69
C GLY A 330 6.78 34.58 -12.96
N ALA A 331 5.94 33.55 -12.93
CA ALA A 331 4.75 33.54 -12.07
C ALA A 331 5.08 32.92 -10.71
N ALA A 332 5.06 33.74 -9.65
CA ALA A 332 5.28 33.27 -8.28
C ALA A 332 4.27 32.17 -7.91
N PRO A 333 4.70 31.09 -7.23
CA PRO A 333 3.77 30.08 -6.74
C PRO A 333 2.91 30.67 -5.62
N ASP A 334 1.59 30.48 -5.74
CA ASP A 334 0.62 30.86 -4.73
C ASP A 334 0.98 30.25 -3.37
N GLY A 335 1.26 31.13 -2.40
CA GLY A 335 0.87 30.93 -1.00
C GLY A 335 1.53 29.78 -0.24
N ALA A 336 2.87 29.74 -0.18
CA ALA A 336 3.57 29.14 0.95
C ALA A 336 4.77 30.02 1.33
N THR A 337 4.60 30.87 2.34
CA THR A 337 5.67 31.72 2.85
C THR A 337 6.82 30.89 3.39
N ALA A 338 8.01 31.08 2.81
CA ALA A 338 9.28 30.56 3.27
C ALA A 338 9.60 31.05 4.69
N LYS A 339 9.23 30.28 5.72
CA LYS A 339 9.78 30.42 7.07
C LYS A 339 10.00 29.12 7.86
N ASP A 340 9.67 27.95 7.32
CA ASP A 340 9.76 26.68 8.08
C ASP A 340 10.86 25.69 7.62
N ALA A 341 11.65 25.99 6.59
CA ALA A 341 12.69 25.08 6.09
C ALA A 341 14.08 25.29 6.73
N GLY A 342 14.13 25.55 8.04
CA GLY A 342 15.37 25.87 8.74
C GLY A 342 15.42 25.36 10.16
N LYS A 343 15.50 24.03 10.35
CA LYS A 343 16.22 23.31 11.42
C LYS A 343 15.82 21.83 11.45
N ALA A 344 16.56 21.02 10.71
CA ALA A 344 16.82 19.63 11.08
C ALA A 344 18.31 19.37 10.80
N LYS A 345 19.14 19.67 11.80
CA LYS A 345 20.53 19.21 11.84
C LYS A 345 20.51 17.84 12.53
N LEU A 346 21.06 16.86 11.80
CA LEU A 346 21.50 15.51 12.21
C LEU A 346 20.42 14.50 12.58
#